data_AF-A0A1Y6EIN6-F1
#
_entry.id   AF-A0A1Y6EIN6-F1
#
_cell.length_a   1.000
_cell.length_b   1.000
_cell.length_c   1.000
_cell.angle_alpha   90.00
_cell.angle_beta   90.00
_cell.angle_gamma   90.00
#
_symmetry.space_group_name_H-M   'P 1'
#
loop_
_entity.id
_entity.type
_entity.pdbx_description
1 polymer ?
#
loop_
_entity_poly.entity_id
_entity_poly.type
_entity_poly.pdbx_seq_one_letter_code
_entity_poly.pdbx_strand_id
1 'polypeptide(L)'
;MRSAFASFTRPMLSAVALGLLATSCTNQAVKAEDRLVDGIELPSEEMLLREKIEINQGFGGDGFGEHFLSYELASNNSLIVTYTFRPEDKVIGTEVFVLDPDFAMKARKQLWRVRPDKLEGIETNLRPSGCLRRWDHDSPELAVGFAASDAMYGVFDLPRPISCDTPAAKAARRMLHGVLASFPRSKVAETFIKQRAIE
;
A
#
# COMPACT_ATOMS: atom_id res chain seq x y z
N MET A 1 19.85 -67.36 48.66
CA MET A 1 20.02 -66.04 49.33
C MET A 1 20.76 -65.10 48.38
N ARG A 2 20.31 -63.83 48.29
CA ARG A 2 20.89 -62.67 47.58
C ARG A 2 20.69 -62.69 46.06
N SER A 3 19.82 -61.86 45.48
CA SER A 3 19.78 -60.38 45.38
C SER A 3 20.53 -59.84 44.16
N ALA A 4 19.83 -58.91 43.51
CA ALA A 4 20.31 -57.66 42.92
C ALA A 4 20.49 -57.57 41.39
N PHE A 5 19.85 -56.51 40.91
CA PHE A 5 19.85 -55.88 39.60
C PHE A 5 21.19 -55.20 39.25
N ALA A 6 21.24 -54.83 37.95
CA ALA A 6 22.10 -53.84 37.29
C ALA A 6 23.48 -54.38 36.84
N SER A 7 24.05 -54.05 35.67
CA SER A 7 23.84 -52.88 34.82
C SER A 7 24.67 -52.96 33.51
N PHE A 8 24.34 -52.06 32.57
CA PHE A 8 25.17 -51.47 31.49
C PHE A 8 25.66 -52.30 30.28
N THR A 9 25.19 -51.90 29.08
CA THR A 9 26.05 -51.44 27.97
C THR A 9 25.29 -50.40 27.09
N ARG A 10 26.01 -49.33 26.71
CA ARG A 10 25.69 -48.19 25.80
C ARG A 10 26.46 -48.43 24.46
N PRO A 11 26.45 -47.60 23.37
CA PRO A 11 25.77 -46.31 23.09
C PRO A 11 25.18 -46.14 21.65
N MET A 12 24.69 -44.92 21.36
CA MET A 12 24.74 -44.17 20.07
C MET A 12 23.93 -44.63 18.85
N LEU A 13 22.94 -43.81 18.43
CA LEU A 13 23.09 -42.90 17.28
C LEU A 13 21.84 -42.00 17.12
N SER A 14 22.12 -40.72 16.92
CA SER A 14 21.18 -39.63 16.65
C SER A 14 20.25 -39.89 15.48
N ALA A 15 18.97 -39.52 15.64
CA ALA A 15 18.18 -38.98 14.54
C ALA A 15 17.46 -37.75 15.06
N VAL A 16 18.10 -36.60 14.90
CA VAL A 16 17.46 -35.28 14.99
C VAL A 16 16.41 -35.26 13.90
N ALA A 17 15.14 -35.30 14.28
CA ALA A 17 14.03 -35.07 13.37
C ALA A 17 13.99 -33.58 13.00
N LEU A 18 14.91 -33.17 12.12
CA LEU A 18 14.86 -31.89 11.42
C LEU A 18 13.93 -32.05 10.21
N GLY A 19 12.65 -32.29 10.49
CA GLY A 19 11.60 -32.13 9.49
C GLY A 19 11.30 -30.64 9.39
N LEU A 20 12.09 -29.95 8.57
CA LEU A 20 11.80 -28.62 8.07
C LEU A 20 10.34 -28.61 7.57
N LEU A 21 9.44 -28.05 8.37
CA LEU A 21 8.20 -27.51 7.86
C LEU A 21 8.63 -26.39 6.94
N ALA A 22 8.73 -26.73 5.65
CA ALA A 22 8.69 -25.79 4.56
C ALA A 22 7.43 -24.95 4.77
N THR A 23 7.58 -23.81 5.44
CA THR A 23 6.67 -22.70 5.28
C THR A 23 6.85 -22.29 3.82
N SER A 24 6.08 -22.93 2.94
CA SER A 24 5.86 -22.44 1.59
C SER A 24 5.60 -20.95 1.74
N CYS A 25 6.39 -20.13 1.04
CA CYS A 25 6.11 -18.71 0.88
C CYS A 25 4.75 -18.60 0.18
N THR A 26 3.66 -18.68 0.93
CA THR A 26 2.34 -18.41 0.40
C THR A 26 2.31 -16.93 0.11
N ASN A 27 2.47 -16.60 -1.16
CA ASN A 27 1.87 -15.45 -1.81
C ASN A 27 0.37 -15.47 -1.49
N GLN A 28 0.00 -15.09 -0.27
CA GLN A 28 -1.40 -15.10 0.14
C GLN A 28 -2.11 -14.06 -0.73
N ALA A 29 -3.05 -14.52 -1.54
CA ALA A 29 -3.95 -13.64 -2.27
C ALA A 29 -4.68 -12.75 -1.26
N VAL A 30 -4.88 -11.47 -1.61
CA VAL A 30 -5.69 -10.54 -0.81
C VAL A 30 -7.07 -11.19 -0.64
N LYS A 31 -7.58 -11.27 0.59
CA LYS A 31 -8.90 -11.86 0.83
C LYS A 31 -9.97 -10.79 0.87
N ALA A 32 -11.23 -11.18 0.69
CA ALA A 32 -12.35 -10.23 0.69
C ALA A 32 -12.47 -9.50 2.04
N GLU A 33 -12.19 -10.20 3.15
CA GLU A 33 -12.15 -9.62 4.49
C GLU A 33 -11.01 -8.61 4.73
N ASP A 34 -9.99 -8.57 3.87
CA ASP A 34 -8.87 -7.63 3.99
C ASP A 34 -9.16 -6.28 3.31
N ARG A 35 -10.25 -6.20 2.54
CA ARG A 35 -10.68 -4.99 1.82
C ARG A 35 -11.14 -3.92 2.80
N LEU A 36 -10.85 -2.67 2.44
CA LEU A 36 -11.15 -1.47 3.22
C LEU A 36 -12.15 -0.55 2.52
N VAL A 37 -12.67 -1.02 1.38
CA VAL A 37 -13.72 -0.43 0.58
C VAL A 37 -14.81 -1.47 0.38
N ASP A 38 -16.03 -1.00 0.14
CA ASP A 38 -17.15 -1.88 -0.17
C ASP A 38 -16.91 -2.51 -1.55
N GLY A 39 -16.86 -3.85 -1.61
CA GLY A 39 -16.54 -4.61 -2.82
C GLY A 39 -16.21 -6.07 -2.51
N ILE A 40 -16.38 -6.97 -3.49
CA ILE A 40 -16.21 -8.43 -3.29
C ILE A 40 -15.25 -9.09 -4.30
N GLU A 41 -14.88 -8.38 -5.36
CA GLU A 41 -13.98 -8.95 -6.37
C GLU A 41 -12.53 -8.99 -5.85
N LEU A 42 -11.81 -10.08 -6.14
CA LEU A 42 -10.41 -10.26 -5.81
C LEU A 42 -9.59 -10.33 -7.10
N PRO A 43 -8.38 -9.75 -7.15
CA PRO A 43 -7.62 -9.69 -8.38
C PRO A 43 -6.91 -11.02 -8.60
N SER A 44 -6.67 -11.35 -9.87
CA SER A 44 -5.59 -12.27 -10.18
C SER A 44 -4.24 -11.59 -9.96
N GLU A 45 -3.19 -12.37 -9.68
CA GLU A 45 -1.82 -11.81 -9.58
C GLU A 45 -1.39 -11.12 -10.90
N GLU A 46 -1.92 -11.57 -12.03
CA GLU A 46 -1.70 -10.97 -13.33
C GLU A 46 -2.26 -9.54 -13.43
N MET A 47 -3.44 -9.28 -12.84
CA MET A 47 -3.99 -7.92 -12.78
C MET A 47 -3.08 -7.01 -11.95
N LEU A 48 -2.60 -7.48 -10.79
CA LEU A 48 -1.70 -6.70 -9.94
C LEU A 48 -0.41 -6.28 -10.66
N LEU A 49 0.16 -7.16 -11.48
CA LEU A 49 1.40 -6.89 -12.21
C LEU A 49 1.24 -5.84 -13.31
N ARG A 50 0.07 -5.76 -13.93
CA ARG A 50 -0.18 -4.86 -15.06
C ARG A 50 -0.62 -3.47 -14.63
N GLU A 51 -1.12 -3.33 -13.41
CA GLU A 51 -1.62 -2.07 -12.89
C GLU A 51 -0.48 -1.10 -12.52
N LYS A 52 -0.72 0.16 -12.88
CA LYS A 52 -0.01 1.32 -12.37
C LYS A 52 -0.77 1.86 -11.17
N ILE A 53 -0.09 2.09 -10.05
CA ILE A 53 -0.70 2.59 -8.82
C ILE A 53 -0.06 3.91 -8.45
N GLU A 54 -0.84 4.96 -8.25
CA GLU A 54 -0.37 6.28 -7.83
C GLU A 54 -0.86 6.59 -6.43
N ILE A 55 0.03 6.98 -5.50
CA ILE A 55 -0.33 7.48 -4.18
C ILE A 55 -0.01 8.96 -4.13
N ASN A 56 -1.03 9.78 -3.90
CA ASN A 56 -0.97 11.23 -4.01
C ASN A 56 -1.22 11.90 -2.65
N GLN A 57 -0.49 12.97 -2.37
CA GLN A 57 -0.58 13.76 -1.13
C GLN A 57 -0.52 15.26 -1.43
N GLY A 58 -1.01 16.06 -0.48
CA GLY A 58 -0.87 17.53 -0.52
C GLY A 58 -2.13 18.29 -0.95
N PHE A 59 -3.27 17.61 -1.05
CA PHE A 59 -4.54 18.24 -1.44
C PHE A 59 -5.05 19.28 -0.42
N GLY A 60 -5.64 20.34 -0.94
CA GLY A 60 -6.36 21.34 -0.15
C GLY A 60 -5.42 22.32 0.53
N GLY A 61 -4.52 22.92 -0.25
CA GLY A 61 -3.77 24.11 0.16
C GLY A 61 -4.66 25.35 0.24
N ASP A 62 -4.34 26.25 1.19
CA ASP A 62 -5.00 27.55 1.32
C ASP A 62 -4.23 28.58 0.48
N GLY A 63 -4.66 28.87 -0.76
CA GLY A 63 -4.05 29.95 -1.56
C GLY A 63 -4.00 29.74 -3.07
N PHE A 64 -3.12 30.50 -3.74
CA PHE A 64 -2.92 30.52 -5.20
C PHE A 64 -2.18 29.29 -5.76
N GLY A 65 -1.81 28.32 -4.92
CA GLY A 65 -1.12 27.10 -5.34
C GLY A 65 -1.02 26.07 -4.22
N GLU A 66 -0.75 24.81 -4.58
CA GLU A 66 -0.58 23.71 -3.62
C GLU A 66 0.63 22.84 -3.98
N HIS A 67 1.38 22.44 -2.95
CA HIS A 67 2.43 21.44 -3.09
C HIS A 67 1.81 20.05 -3.15
N PHE A 68 2.24 19.26 -4.15
CA PHE A 68 1.69 17.95 -4.45
C PHE A 68 2.80 16.92 -4.56
N LEU A 69 2.66 15.79 -3.88
CA LEU A 69 3.59 14.68 -3.93
C LEU A 69 2.91 13.43 -4.47
N SER A 70 3.50 12.82 -5.48
CA SER A 70 3.03 11.57 -6.09
C SER A 70 4.08 10.47 -5.97
N TYR A 71 3.63 9.27 -5.63
CA TYR A 71 4.39 8.03 -5.71
C TYR A 71 3.71 7.12 -6.73
N GLU A 72 4.29 7.01 -7.92
CA GLU A 72 3.81 6.12 -8.97
C GLU A 72 4.58 4.81 -8.92
N LEU A 73 3.88 3.73 -8.60
CA LEU A 73 4.37 2.36 -8.70
C LEU A 73 3.97 1.79 -10.07
N ALA A 74 4.88 1.88 -11.03
CA ALA A 74 4.70 1.43 -12.40
C ALA A 74 4.74 -0.10 -12.52
N SER A 75 4.11 -0.63 -13.57
CA SER A 75 4.00 -2.08 -13.86
C SER A 75 5.35 -2.77 -14.08
N ASN A 76 6.39 -2.03 -14.44
CA ASN A 76 7.76 -2.51 -14.57
C ASN A 76 8.54 -2.52 -13.23
N ASN A 77 7.85 -2.45 -12.09
CA ASN A 77 8.41 -2.38 -10.73
C ASN A 77 9.25 -1.13 -10.45
N SER A 78 9.13 -0.07 -11.26
CA SER A 78 9.72 1.22 -10.93
C SER A 78 8.80 1.99 -9.97
N LEU A 79 9.39 2.62 -8.97
CA LEU A 79 8.75 3.65 -8.14
C LEU A 79 9.25 5.02 -8.58
N ILE A 80 8.35 5.85 -9.08
CA ILE A 80 8.64 7.22 -9.50
C ILE A 80 8.04 8.15 -8.45
N VAL A 81 8.88 8.96 -7.82
CA VAL A 81 8.47 9.93 -6.80
C VAL A 81 8.58 11.32 -7.40
N THR A 82 7.46 12.03 -7.51
CA THR A 82 7.40 13.35 -8.14
C THR A 82 6.81 14.37 -7.20
N TYR A 83 7.54 15.45 -6.97
CA TYR A 83 7.09 16.62 -6.23
C TYR A 83 6.80 17.76 -7.22
N THR A 84 5.56 18.24 -7.19
CA THR A 84 5.04 19.26 -8.09
C THR A 84 4.46 20.42 -7.29
N PHE A 85 4.54 21.64 -7.82
CA PHE A 85 3.75 22.78 -7.36
C PHE A 85 2.68 23.11 -8.41
N ARG A 86 1.43 23.17 -7.94
CA ARG A 86 0.26 23.59 -8.73
C ARG A 86 -0.04 25.06 -8.46
N PRO A 87 -0.64 25.81 -9.40
CA PRO A 87 -1.38 25.35 -10.58
C PRO A 87 -0.57 25.20 -11.88
N GLU A 88 0.68 25.63 -11.93
CA GLU A 88 1.48 25.56 -13.16
C GLU A 88 2.02 24.16 -13.49
N ASP A 89 1.63 23.16 -12.69
CA ASP A 89 2.17 21.79 -12.70
C ASP A 89 3.71 21.77 -12.79
N LYS A 90 4.34 22.70 -12.07
CA LYS A 90 5.79 22.84 -12.05
C LYS A 90 6.40 21.70 -11.26
N VAL A 91 7.07 20.79 -11.95
CA VAL A 91 7.86 19.73 -11.30
C VAL A 91 9.06 20.35 -10.58
N ILE A 92 9.09 20.20 -9.26
CA ILE A 92 10.19 20.64 -8.40
C ILE A 92 11.28 19.57 -8.36
N GLY A 93 10.90 18.29 -8.38
CA GLY A 93 11.86 17.20 -8.43
C GLY A 93 11.22 15.85 -8.72
N THR A 94 12.02 14.95 -9.27
CA THR A 94 11.65 13.57 -9.57
C THR A 94 12.78 12.62 -9.18
N GLU A 95 12.45 11.51 -8.54
CA GLU A 95 13.36 10.39 -8.29
C GLU A 95 12.74 9.10 -8.81
N VAL A 96 13.57 8.20 -9.33
CA VAL A 96 13.14 6.89 -9.85
C VAL A 96 13.94 5.80 -9.14
N PHE A 97 13.23 4.82 -8.62
CA PHE A 97 13.80 3.64 -7.97
C PHE A 97 13.35 2.39 -8.71
N VAL A 98 14.28 1.47 -8.98
CA VAL A 98 13.92 0.12 -9.42
C VAL A 98 13.74 -0.72 -8.15
N LEU A 99 12.54 -1.25 -7.94
CA LEU A 99 12.23 -2.06 -6.78
C LEU A 99 12.51 -3.54 -7.05
N ASP A 100 12.87 -4.26 -6.00
CA ASP A 100 12.84 -5.73 -6.02
C ASP A 100 11.41 -6.23 -6.37
N PRO A 101 11.24 -7.21 -7.27
CA PRO A 101 9.92 -7.68 -7.70
C PRO A 101 9.03 -8.18 -6.56
N ASP A 102 9.59 -8.89 -5.58
CA ASP A 102 8.80 -9.42 -4.45
C ASP A 102 8.35 -8.28 -3.54
N PHE A 103 9.21 -7.29 -3.34
CA PHE A 103 8.86 -6.06 -2.62
C PHE A 103 7.75 -5.28 -3.35
N ALA A 104 7.87 -5.09 -4.67
CA ALA A 104 6.88 -4.39 -5.48
C ALA A 104 5.52 -5.11 -5.48
N MET A 105 5.52 -6.44 -5.52
CA MET A 105 4.32 -7.27 -5.40
C MET A 105 3.68 -7.14 -4.02
N LYS A 106 4.49 -7.17 -2.95
CA LYS A 106 3.99 -6.97 -1.58
C LYS A 106 3.31 -5.61 -1.42
N ALA A 107 3.90 -4.54 -1.96
CA ALA A 107 3.32 -3.20 -1.94
C ALA A 107 1.98 -3.16 -2.70
N ARG A 108 1.92 -3.75 -3.90
CA ARG A 108 0.68 -3.89 -4.69
C ARG A 108 -0.41 -4.58 -3.91
N LYS A 109 -0.13 -5.76 -3.33
CA LYS A 109 -1.10 -6.52 -2.54
C LYS A 109 -1.64 -5.70 -1.36
N GLN A 110 -0.82 -4.88 -0.71
CA GLN A 110 -1.30 -3.99 0.36
C GLN A 110 -2.18 -2.86 -0.18
N LEU A 111 -1.75 -2.17 -1.23
CA LEU A 111 -2.51 -1.06 -1.83
C LEU A 111 -3.84 -1.51 -2.41
N TRP A 112 -3.90 -2.73 -2.96
CA TRP A 112 -5.12 -3.25 -3.57
C TRP A 112 -6.29 -3.41 -2.59
N ARG A 113 -6.02 -3.47 -1.28
CA ARG A 113 -7.06 -3.48 -0.24
C ARG A 113 -7.98 -2.25 -0.27
N VAL A 114 -7.55 -1.18 -0.93
CA VAL A 114 -8.36 0.03 -1.14
C VAL A 114 -8.75 0.24 -2.62
N ARG A 115 -8.40 -0.68 -3.53
CA ARG A 115 -8.74 -0.53 -4.95
C ARG A 115 -10.25 -0.66 -5.17
N PRO A 116 -10.88 0.24 -5.95
CA PRO A 116 -12.24 0.02 -6.42
C PRO A 116 -12.44 -1.30 -7.15
N ASP A 117 -13.62 -1.91 -7.08
CA ASP A 117 -13.91 -3.14 -7.86
C ASP A 117 -13.77 -2.86 -9.37
N LYS A 118 -14.32 -1.73 -9.81
CA LYS A 118 -14.27 -1.28 -11.21
C LYS A 118 -13.40 -0.03 -11.36
N LEU A 119 -12.63 0.03 -12.44
CA LEU A 119 -11.84 1.19 -12.84
C LEU A 119 -12.56 2.08 -13.88
N GLU A 120 -13.82 1.75 -14.17
CA GLU A 120 -14.70 2.52 -15.05
C GLU A 120 -16.11 2.68 -14.47
N GLY A 121 -16.81 3.73 -14.90
CA GLY A 121 -18.18 4.03 -14.50
C GLY A 121 -18.29 4.90 -13.25
N ILE A 122 -19.47 4.86 -12.61
CA ILE A 122 -19.85 5.75 -11.49
C ILE A 122 -19.15 5.37 -10.18
N GLU A 123 -18.66 4.12 -10.07
CA GLU A 123 -18.05 3.55 -8.87
C GLU A 123 -16.52 3.74 -8.83
N THR A 124 -15.98 4.62 -9.67
CA THR A 124 -14.53 4.84 -9.80
C THR A 124 -13.94 5.65 -8.67
N ASN A 125 -14.72 6.48 -7.97
CA ASN A 125 -14.24 7.27 -6.82
C ASN A 125 -14.81 6.68 -5.52
N LEU A 126 -13.97 5.97 -4.76
CA LEU A 126 -14.35 5.34 -3.50
C LEU A 126 -13.75 6.05 -2.29
N ARG A 127 -14.39 5.83 -1.15
CA ARG A 127 -13.92 6.22 0.17
C ARG A 127 -13.96 5.00 1.09
N PRO A 128 -13.26 5.01 2.24
CA PRO A 128 -13.35 3.91 3.19
C PRO A 128 -14.81 3.64 3.58
N SER A 129 -15.15 2.38 3.89
CA SER A 129 -16.52 2.01 4.26
C SER A 129 -17.06 2.90 5.39
N GLY A 130 -18.27 3.43 5.18
CA GLY A 130 -18.94 4.37 6.09
C GLY A 130 -18.46 5.82 6.01
N CYS A 131 -17.53 6.17 5.12
CA CYS A 131 -17.09 7.54 4.89
C CYS A 131 -17.86 8.21 3.73
N LEU A 132 -19.00 8.83 4.04
CA LEU A 132 -19.71 9.66 3.07
C LEU A 132 -18.98 11.00 2.85
N ARG A 133 -19.08 11.56 1.64
CA ARG A 133 -18.61 12.92 1.37
C ARG A 133 -19.45 13.92 2.17
N ARG A 134 -18.79 14.72 3.01
CA ARG A 134 -19.48 15.68 3.87
C ARG A 134 -19.71 17.04 3.20
N TRP A 135 -18.72 17.51 2.42
CA TRP A 135 -18.72 18.85 1.82
C TRP A 135 -17.95 18.87 0.48
N ASP A 136 -18.15 19.91 -0.32
CA ASP A 136 -17.45 20.09 -1.60
C ASP A 136 -15.93 20.27 -1.39
N HIS A 137 -15.53 20.91 -0.30
CA HIS A 137 -14.13 21.13 0.10
C HIS A 137 -13.52 20.00 0.95
N ASP A 138 -14.16 18.84 1.01
CA ASP A 138 -13.66 17.68 1.76
C ASP A 138 -12.53 16.97 0.99
N SER A 139 -11.38 17.65 0.92
CA SER A 139 -10.18 17.19 0.23
C SER A 139 -9.53 15.99 0.94
N PRO A 140 -9.05 14.99 0.18
CA PRO A 140 -8.41 13.83 0.77
C PRO A 140 -7.08 14.20 1.46
N GLU A 141 -6.73 13.46 2.51
CA GLU A 141 -5.37 13.44 3.06
C GLU A 141 -4.43 12.72 2.09
N LEU A 142 -4.88 11.58 1.58
CA LEU A 142 -4.21 10.74 0.59
C LEU A 142 -5.24 10.30 -0.46
N ALA A 143 -4.83 10.25 -1.72
CA ALA A 143 -5.62 9.61 -2.77
C ALA A 143 -4.80 8.52 -3.45
N VAL A 144 -5.42 7.38 -3.77
CA VAL A 144 -4.77 6.27 -4.46
C VAL A 144 -5.46 6.02 -5.80
N GLY A 145 -4.74 6.26 -6.89
CA GLY A 145 -5.17 5.97 -8.25
C GLY A 145 -4.72 4.59 -8.70
N PHE A 146 -5.59 3.87 -9.40
CA PHE A 146 -5.31 2.57 -10.01
C PHE A 146 -5.63 2.65 -11.49
N ALA A 147 -4.64 2.37 -12.34
CA ALA A 147 -4.80 2.37 -13.77
C ALA A 147 -4.46 1.01 -14.38
N ALA A 148 -5.45 0.43 -15.07
CA ALA A 148 -5.17 -0.59 -16.08
C ALA A 148 -4.53 0.07 -17.30
N SER A 149 -3.87 -0.74 -18.13
CA SER A 149 -2.92 -0.36 -19.19
C SER A 149 -3.45 0.61 -20.28
N ASP A 150 -4.69 1.07 -20.17
CA ASP A 150 -5.53 1.71 -21.18
C ASP A 150 -6.33 2.95 -20.67
N ALA A 151 -5.83 3.66 -19.66
CA ALA A 151 -6.39 4.93 -19.14
C ALA A 151 -7.69 4.83 -18.33
N MET A 152 -8.16 3.62 -18.01
CA MET A 152 -9.15 3.41 -16.97
C MET A 152 -8.55 3.81 -15.62
N TYR A 153 -9.26 4.63 -14.83
CA TYR A 153 -8.71 5.20 -13.59
C TYR A 153 -9.74 5.13 -12.47
N GLY A 154 -9.49 4.25 -11.50
CA GLY A 154 -10.22 4.20 -10.23
C GLY A 154 -9.43 4.90 -9.14
N VAL A 155 -10.09 5.71 -8.32
CA VAL A 155 -9.51 6.45 -7.20
C VAL A 155 -10.12 6.00 -5.89
N PHE A 156 -9.27 5.85 -4.90
CA PHE A 156 -9.64 5.80 -3.51
C PHE A 156 -9.20 7.09 -2.81
N ASP A 157 -10.17 7.86 -2.33
CA ASP A 157 -9.95 9.05 -1.52
C ASP A 157 -9.97 8.66 -0.04
N LEU A 158 -8.87 8.88 0.67
CA LEU A 158 -8.83 8.82 2.13
C LEU A 158 -9.07 10.22 2.69
N PRO A 159 -10.24 10.51 3.30
CA PRO A 159 -10.50 11.82 3.90
C PRO A 159 -9.60 12.07 5.11
N ARG A 160 -9.41 13.34 5.47
CA ARG A 160 -8.75 13.72 6.73
C ARG A 160 -9.53 13.17 7.94
N PRO A 161 -8.88 12.90 9.09
CA PRO A 161 -9.56 12.36 10.27
C PRO A 161 -10.77 13.17 10.74
N ILE A 162 -10.72 14.50 10.61
CA ILE A 162 -11.85 15.39 10.95
C ILE A 162 -13.09 15.12 10.09
N SER A 163 -12.89 14.68 8.84
CA SER A 163 -13.96 14.35 7.89
C SER A 163 -14.42 12.91 8.01
N CYS A 164 -13.50 11.96 8.24
CA CYS A 164 -13.86 10.57 8.48
C CYS A 164 -12.87 9.83 9.40
N ASP A 165 -13.42 9.23 10.46
CA ASP A 165 -12.67 8.49 11.49
C ASP A 165 -13.23 7.08 11.77
N THR A 166 -13.84 6.44 10.76
CA THR A 166 -14.34 5.06 10.86
C THR A 166 -13.19 4.06 11.06
N PRO A 167 -13.46 2.83 11.56
CA PRO A 167 -12.45 1.78 11.63
C PRO A 167 -11.76 1.49 10.29
N ALA A 168 -12.52 1.50 9.19
CA ALA A 168 -11.98 1.33 7.84
C ALA A 168 -11.04 2.49 7.46
N ALA A 169 -11.42 3.74 7.73
CA ALA A 169 -10.55 4.90 7.49
C ALA A 169 -9.25 4.84 8.29
N LYS A 170 -9.31 4.45 9.57
CA LYS A 170 -8.11 4.25 10.42
C LYS A 170 -7.20 3.14 9.89
N ALA A 171 -7.79 2.03 9.46
CA ALA A 171 -7.04 0.91 8.89
C ALA A 171 -6.37 1.31 7.56
N ALA A 172 -7.09 2.01 6.67
CA ALA A 172 -6.57 2.51 5.41
C ALA A 172 -5.42 3.49 5.64
N ARG A 173 -5.59 4.44 6.56
CA ARG A 173 -4.54 5.39 6.94
C ARG A 173 -3.27 4.68 7.43
N ARG A 174 -3.39 3.73 8.37
CA ARG A 174 -2.25 2.94 8.85
C ARG A 174 -1.58 2.15 7.73
N MET A 175 -2.36 1.53 6.85
CA MET A 175 -1.85 0.73 5.74
C MET A 175 -1.08 1.62 4.75
N LEU A 176 -1.67 2.73 4.30
CA LEU A 176 -1.05 3.63 3.31
C LEU A 176 0.23 4.26 3.85
N HIS A 177 0.21 4.78 5.08
CA HIS A 177 1.43 5.29 5.72
C HIS A 177 2.48 4.20 5.91
N GLY A 178 2.07 2.96 6.20
CA GLY A 178 2.97 1.80 6.28
C GLY A 178 3.62 1.46 4.93
N VAL A 179 2.86 1.49 3.83
CA VAL A 179 3.40 1.29 2.48
C VAL A 179 4.39 2.40 2.12
N LEU A 180 4.02 3.67 2.32
CA LEU A 180 4.88 4.81 2.04
C LEU A 180 6.18 4.76 2.86
N ALA A 181 6.11 4.39 4.13
CA ALA A 181 7.28 4.23 4.99
C ALA A 181 8.17 3.05 4.59
N SER A 182 7.65 2.07 3.85
CA SER A 182 8.42 0.91 3.37
C SER A 182 9.20 1.19 2.08
N PHE A 183 8.82 2.21 1.32
CA PHE A 183 9.50 2.56 0.08
C PHE A 183 10.93 3.09 0.32
N PRO A 184 11.80 3.03 -0.71
CA PRO A 184 13.12 3.65 -0.64
C PRO A 184 13.03 5.13 -0.22
N ARG A 185 13.98 5.54 0.61
CA ARG A 185 14.05 6.90 1.12
C ARG A 185 14.31 7.89 -0.03
N SER A 186 13.36 8.79 -0.26
CA SER A 186 13.39 9.79 -1.34
C SER A 186 13.73 11.18 -0.80
N LYS A 187 14.74 11.83 -1.39
CA LYS A 187 15.07 13.24 -1.09
C LYS A 187 13.98 14.18 -1.59
N VAL A 188 13.34 13.84 -2.70
CA VAL A 188 12.20 14.59 -3.26
C VAL A 188 11.04 14.61 -2.27
N ALA A 189 10.66 13.45 -1.72
CA ALA A 189 9.63 13.35 -0.69
C ALA A 189 10.00 14.10 0.60
N GLU A 190 11.25 14.01 1.05
CA GLU A 190 11.72 14.77 2.22
C GLU A 190 11.61 16.29 2.02
N THR A 191 11.89 16.75 0.80
CA THR A 191 11.83 18.17 0.45
C THR A 191 10.39 18.66 0.48
N PHE A 192 9.47 17.87 -0.05
CA PHE A 192 8.03 18.12 0.06
C PHE A 192 7.57 18.21 1.54
N ILE A 193 7.96 17.24 2.38
CA ILE A 193 7.56 17.22 3.80
C ILE A 193 8.07 18.46 4.53
N LYS A 194 9.33 18.86 4.28
CA LYS A 194 9.90 20.08 4.87
C LYS A 194 9.16 21.33 4.43
N GLN A 195 8.82 21.43 3.15
CA GLN A 195 8.09 22.58 2.62
C GLN A 195 6.70 22.70 3.27
N ARG A 196 5.96 21.58 3.34
CA ARG A 196 4.63 21.50 3.96
C ARG A 196 4.61 21.81 5.46
N ALA A 197 5.74 21.72 6.15
CA ALA A 197 5.84 22.05 7.57
C ALA A 197 6.08 23.55 7.84
N ILE A 198 6.38 24.33 6.80
CA ILE A 198 6.66 25.77 6.88
C ILE A 198 5.42 26.60 6.46
N GLU A 199 4.46 25.96 5.79
CA GLU A 199 3.12 26.50 5.49
C GLU A 199 2.17 26.34 6.67
#